data_AF-A0A966W1N6-F1
#
_entry.id   AF-A0A966W1N6-F1
#
_cell.length_a   1.000
_cell.length_b   1.000
_cell.length_c   1.000
_cell.angle_alpha   90.00
_cell.angle_beta   90.00
_cell.angle_gamma   90.00
#
_symmetry.space_group_name_H-M   'P 1'
#
loop_
_entity.id
_entity.type
_entity.pdbx_description
1 polymer ?
#
loop_
_entity_poly.entity_id
_entity_poly.type
_entity_poly.pdbx_seq_one_letter_code
_entity_poly.pdbx_strand_id
1 'polypeptide(L)'
;MLAALGPLAAAGAALPQALTAAAPGASVADRTSSIRITKLTATPMQRKVYLKLETNHGVTGWGEIDQLEPYVAARLAQSLFELLDGENPTRIEYLWQKIYRSHRDMRGGPFMTHTLSGIDMALWDIAGKLWGVPV
;
A
#
# COMPACT_ATOMS: atom_id res chain seq x y z
N MET A 1 -57.37 21.69 40.59
CA MET A 1 -57.11 22.30 39.28
C MET A 1 -55.69 21.89 38.88
N LEU A 2 -55.58 20.91 37.95
CA LEU A 2 -54.45 20.54 37.04
C LEU A 2 -52.98 20.60 37.57
N ALA A 3 -52.05 19.66 37.35
CA ALA A 3 -51.96 18.51 36.45
C ALA A 3 -50.80 17.55 36.86
N ALA A 4 -50.99 16.29 36.50
CA ALA A 4 -50.09 15.14 36.32
C ALA A 4 -48.56 15.29 36.54
N LEU A 5 -48.03 14.53 37.50
CA LEU A 5 -46.65 13.99 37.48
C LEU A 5 -46.70 12.54 36.96
N GLY A 6 -46.26 12.33 35.72
CA GLY A 6 -45.99 10.99 35.20
C GLY A 6 -44.55 10.56 35.50
N PRO A 7 -44.27 9.28 35.77
CA PRO A 7 -42.91 8.79 35.95
C PRO A 7 -42.19 8.69 34.60
N LEU A 8 -41.03 9.35 34.50
CA LEU A 8 -40.14 9.28 33.34
C LEU A 8 -39.39 7.93 33.37
N ALA A 9 -39.83 6.97 32.58
CA ALA A 9 -39.14 5.71 32.37
C ALA A 9 -37.84 5.95 31.60
N ALA A 10 -36.69 5.70 32.24
CA ALA A 10 -35.39 5.74 31.60
C ALA A 10 -35.21 4.52 30.67
N ALA A 11 -35.56 4.70 29.40
CA ALA A 11 -35.20 3.78 28.32
C ALA A 11 -33.71 3.97 27.98
N GLY A 12 -32.83 3.32 28.74
CA GLY A 12 -31.44 3.12 28.35
C GLY A 12 -31.40 2.17 27.16
N ALA A 13 -31.39 2.73 25.97
CA ALA A 13 -31.36 2.00 24.71
C ALA A 13 -30.16 1.03 24.69
N ALA A 14 -30.48 -0.25 24.52
CA ALA A 14 -29.51 -1.28 24.19
C ALA A 14 -28.73 -0.82 22.94
N LEU A 15 -27.42 -0.66 23.08
CA LEU A 15 -26.53 -0.45 21.93
C LEU A 15 -26.72 -1.64 20.99
N PRO A 16 -27.16 -1.42 19.73
CA PRO A 16 -27.26 -2.51 18.78
C PRO A 16 -25.87 -3.13 18.60
N GLN A 17 -25.80 -4.46 18.59
CA GLN A 17 -24.61 -5.29 18.35
C GLN A 17 -24.03 -5.12 16.92
N ALA A 18 -24.07 -3.91 16.37
CA ALA A 18 -23.62 -3.58 15.02
C ALA A 18 -22.11 -3.25 14.96
N LEU A 19 -21.34 -3.54 16.01
CA LEU A 19 -19.88 -3.43 15.99
C LEU A 19 -19.17 -4.75 15.62
N THR A 20 -19.88 -5.68 14.98
CA THR A 20 -19.29 -6.80 14.24
C THR A 20 -19.42 -6.61 12.73
N ALA A 21 -19.52 -5.36 12.28
CA ALA A 21 -19.26 -5.05 10.88
C ALA A 21 -17.77 -5.30 10.64
N ALA A 22 -17.44 -6.53 10.22
CA ALA A 22 -16.16 -6.88 9.63
C ALA A 22 -15.76 -5.72 8.71
N ALA A 23 -14.60 -5.11 8.99
CA ALA A 23 -14.14 -3.94 8.27
C ALA A 23 -14.33 -4.19 6.76
N PRO A 24 -15.03 -3.33 6.00
CA PRO A 24 -15.40 -3.59 4.61
C PRO A 24 -14.19 -3.71 3.64
N GLY A 25 -12.95 -3.69 4.15
CA GLY A 25 -11.73 -4.02 3.42
C GLY A 25 -11.08 -5.37 3.76
N ALA A 26 -11.52 -6.08 4.81
CA ALA A 26 -10.93 -7.36 5.21
C ALA A 26 -11.22 -8.49 4.21
N SER A 27 -12.28 -8.34 3.40
CA SER A 27 -12.70 -9.30 2.38
C SER A 27 -12.10 -9.03 0.99
N VAL A 28 -11.21 -8.05 0.80
CA VAL A 28 -10.54 -7.82 -0.49
C VAL A 28 -9.25 -8.63 -0.57
N ALA A 29 -9.36 -9.92 -0.28
CA ALA A 29 -8.34 -10.91 -0.57
C ALA A 29 -8.77 -11.68 -1.81
N ASP A 30 -8.08 -11.40 -2.92
CA ASP A 30 -7.63 -12.42 -3.86
C ASP A 30 -8.69 -13.24 -4.63
N ARG A 31 -9.42 -12.61 -5.54
CA ARG A 31 -10.32 -13.37 -6.42
C ARG A 31 -9.65 -14.05 -7.62
N THR A 32 -8.40 -13.74 -8.02
CA THR A 32 -7.88 -14.30 -9.29
C THR A 32 -6.36 -14.40 -9.46
N SER A 33 -5.50 -13.68 -8.72
CA SER A 33 -4.08 -13.61 -9.10
C SER A 33 -3.17 -14.22 -8.04
N SER A 34 -2.66 -15.42 -8.33
CA SER A 34 -1.63 -16.11 -7.54
C SER A 34 -0.25 -15.43 -7.58
N ILE A 35 -0.16 -14.24 -8.17
CA ILE A 35 1.06 -13.46 -8.29
C ILE A 35 1.38 -12.70 -7.01
N ARG A 36 2.64 -12.79 -6.62
CA ARG A 36 3.21 -12.29 -5.37
C ARG A 36 4.57 -11.68 -5.66
N ILE A 37 4.83 -10.53 -5.06
CA ILE A 37 6.17 -9.93 -5.04
C ILE A 37 7.03 -10.79 -4.11
N THR A 38 8.22 -11.16 -4.57
CA THR A 38 9.15 -12.03 -3.83
C THR A 38 10.47 -11.36 -3.51
N LYS A 39 10.87 -10.34 -4.27
CA LYS A 39 12.14 -9.66 -4.07
C LYS A 39 12.14 -8.24 -4.63
N LEU A 40 12.82 -7.34 -3.91
CA LEU A 40 13.17 -6.00 -4.37
C LEU A 40 14.69 -5.87 -4.38
N THR A 41 15.25 -5.49 -5.53
CA THR A 41 16.66 -5.12 -5.65
C THR A 41 16.75 -3.64 -5.97
N ALA A 42 17.51 -2.89 -5.17
CA ALA A 42 17.78 -1.47 -5.39
C ALA A 42 19.26 -1.29 -5.76
N THR A 43 19.51 -0.85 -6.98
CA THR A 43 20.86 -0.67 -7.53
C THR A 43 21.14 0.83 -7.71
N PRO A 44 21.95 1.45 -6.84
CA PRO A 44 22.37 2.83 -7.03
C PRO A 44 23.34 2.93 -8.22
N MET A 45 23.08 3.88 -9.13
CA MET A 45 23.86 4.15 -10.32
C MET A 45 24.06 5.66 -10.47
N GLN A 46 25.25 6.15 -10.10
CA GLN A 46 25.58 7.57 -10.07
C GLN A 46 24.60 8.39 -9.23
N ARG A 47 23.71 9.18 -9.86
CA ARG A 47 22.72 10.05 -9.18
C ARG A 47 21.32 9.43 -9.10
N LYS A 48 21.16 8.21 -9.61
CA LYS A 48 19.87 7.51 -9.76
C LYS A 48 19.90 6.19 -9.01
N VAL A 49 18.72 5.67 -8.69
CA VAL A 49 18.54 4.31 -8.17
C VAL A 49 17.57 3.57 -9.06
N TYR A 50 17.99 2.41 -9.54
CA TYR A 50 17.10 1.50 -10.26
C TYR A 50 16.52 0.49 -9.28
N LEU A 51 15.20 0.38 -9.29
CA LEU A 51 14.46 -0.62 -8.55
C LEU A 51 14.05 -1.74 -9.49
N LYS A 52 14.31 -2.98 -9.07
CA LYS A 52 13.84 -4.18 -9.73
C LYS A 52 12.95 -4.96 -8.77
N LEU A 53 11.68 -5.09 -9.10
CA LEU A 53 10.74 -5.98 -8.41
C LEU A 53 10.67 -7.32 -9.15
N GLU A 54 10.75 -8.40 -8.40
CA GLU A 54 10.63 -9.77 -8.91
C GLU A 54 9.39 -10.42 -8.31
N THR A 55 8.71 -11.21 -9.13
CA THR A 55 7.48 -11.93 -8.73
C THR A 55 7.70 -13.44 -8.81
N ASN A 56 6.85 -14.19 -8.11
CA ASN A 56 6.85 -15.66 -8.15
C ASN A 56 6.54 -16.26 -9.54
N HIS A 57 5.93 -15.50 -10.44
CA HIS A 57 5.67 -15.91 -11.83
C HIS A 57 6.80 -15.54 -12.80
N GLY A 58 7.94 -15.05 -12.29
CA GLY A 58 9.08 -14.67 -13.13
C GLY A 58 8.90 -13.33 -13.87
N VAL A 59 7.78 -12.63 -13.67
CA VAL A 59 7.58 -11.27 -14.19
C VAL A 59 8.37 -10.30 -13.33
N THR A 60 9.04 -9.36 -13.98
CA THR A 60 9.85 -8.34 -13.31
C THR A 60 9.44 -6.94 -13.70
N GLY A 61 9.46 -6.04 -12.74
CA GLY A 61 9.15 -4.62 -12.89
C GLY A 61 10.36 -3.75 -12.63
N TRP A 62 10.49 -2.68 -13.40
CA TRP A 62 11.54 -1.69 -13.26
C TRP A 62 10.99 -0.33 -12.87
N GLY A 63 11.67 0.31 -11.93
CA GLY A 63 11.37 1.65 -11.48
C GLY A 63 12.64 2.46 -11.30
N GLU A 64 12.49 3.78 -11.29
CA GLU A 64 13.60 4.71 -11.15
C GLU A 64 13.32 5.69 -10.02
N ILE A 65 14.34 5.97 -9.23
CA ILE A 65 14.36 7.08 -8.27
C ILE A 65 15.47 8.04 -8.70
N ASP A 66 15.12 9.30 -8.89
CA ASP A 66 16.05 10.38 -9.24
C ASP A 66 16.00 11.51 -8.19
N GLN A 67 16.98 12.40 -8.25
CA GLN A 67 17.11 13.63 -7.47
C GLN A 67 17.30 13.43 -5.95
N LEU A 68 17.70 12.23 -5.53
CA LEU A 68 18.00 11.91 -4.14
C LEU A 68 19.42 11.38 -3.98
N GLU A 69 19.90 11.36 -2.74
CA GLU A 69 21.11 10.62 -2.40
C GLU A 69 20.85 9.12 -2.66
N PRO A 70 21.61 8.48 -3.58
CA PRO A 70 21.27 7.14 -4.09
C PRO A 70 21.34 6.04 -3.03
N TYR A 71 22.31 6.09 -2.11
CA TYR A 71 22.48 5.04 -1.11
C TYR A 71 21.35 5.08 -0.07
N VAL A 72 20.96 6.27 0.35
CA VAL A 72 19.83 6.49 1.27
C VAL A 72 18.52 6.09 0.59
N ALA A 73 18.30 6.48 -0.66
CA ALA A 73 17.11 6.08 -1.41
C ALA A 73 17.04 4.55 -1.61
N ALA A 74 18.16 3.91 -1.96
CA ALA A 74 18.23 2.45 -2.10
C ALA A 74 17.96 1.73 -0.77
N ARG A 75 18.50 2.24 0.33
CA ARG A 75 18.23 1.70 1.67
C ARG A 75 16.78 1.88 2.08
N LEU A 76 16.20 3.05 1.84
CA LEU A 76 14.79 3.30 2.12
C LEU A 76 13.88 2.35 1.33
N ALA A 77 14.15 2.16 0.03
CA ALA A 77 13.42 1.20 -0.80
C ALA A 77 13.51 -0.24 -0.25
N GLN A 78 14.69 -0.66 0.21
CA GLN A 78 14.88 -1.97 0.85
C GLN A 78 14.08 -2.08 2.16
N SER A 79 14.08 -1.04 3.01
CA SER A 79 13.29 -1.05 4.24
C SER A 79 11.79 -1.10 3.98
N LEU A 80 11.30 -0.45 2.92
CA LEU A 80 9.89 -0.49 2.54
C LEU A 80 9.45 -1.84 1.94
N PHE A 81 10.40 -2.68 1.54
CA PHE A 81 10.09 -3.99 0.95
C PHE A 81 9.32 -4.91 1.90
N GLU A 82 9.51 -4.79 3.22
CA GLU A 82 8.76 -5.56 4.22
C GLU A 82 7.23 -5.39 4.08
N LEU A 83 6.78 -4.25 3.54
CA LEU A 83 5.36 -3.97 3.30
C LEU A 83 4.85 -4.56 1.97
N LEU A 84 5.76 -4.90 1.06
CA LEU A 84 5.48 -5.38 -0.29
C LEU A 84 5.66 -6.89 -0.43
N ASP A 85 6.50 -7.50 0.40
CA ASP A 85 6.76 -8.93 0.33
C ASP A 85 5.47 -9.75 0.51
N GLY A 86 5.25 -10.70 -0.40
CA GLY A 86 4.04 -11.51 -0.41
C GLY A 86 2.75 -10.78 -0.77
N GLU A 87 2.80 -9.52 -1.22
CA GLU A 87 1.63 -8.80 -1.72
C GLU A 87 1.39 -9.04 -3.21
N ASN A 88 0.14 -8.82 -3.63
CA ASN A 88 -0.22 -8.90 -5.04
C ASN A 88 0.13 -7.57 -5.76
N PRO A 89 1.07 -7.57 -6.73
CA PRO A 89 1.52 -6.36 -7.43
C PRO A 89 0.43 -5.68 -8.27
N THR A 90 -0.66 -6.37 -8.61
CA THR A 90 -1.77 -5.78 -9.38
C THR A 90 -2.63 -4.82 -8.56
N ARG A 91 -2.47 -4.80 -7.23
CA ARG A 91 -3.21 -3.90 -6.34
C ARG A 91 -2.45 -2.59 -6.13
N ILE A 92 -2.13 -1.89 -7.23
CA ILE A 92 -1.22 -0.73 -7.22
C ILE A 92 -1.66 0.34 -6.22
N GLU A 93 -2.91 0.83 -6.32
CA GLU A 93 -3.42 1.86 -5.39
C GLU A 93 -3.42 1.40 -3.92
N TYR A 94 -3.73 0.13 -3.67
CA TYR A 94 -3.69 -0.41 -2.31
C TYR A 94 -2.26 -0.42 -1.76
N LEU A 95 -1.29 -0.88 -2.55
CA LEU A 95 0.12 -0.89 -2.17
C LEU A 95 0.66 0.52 -1.97
N TRP A 96 0.28 1.44 -2.85
CA TRP A 96 0.62 2.85 -2.74
C TRP A 96 0.11 3.44 -1.42
N GLN A 97 -1.17 3.27 -1.11
CA GLN A 97 -1.76 3.74 0.15
C GLN A 97 -1.15 3.03 1.37
N LYS A 98 -0.85 1.73 1.26
CA LYS A 98 -0.22 0.95 2.34
C LYS A 98 1.15 1.53 2.69
N ILE A 99 1.99 1.80 1.70
CA ILE A 99 3.32 2.41 1.91
C ILE A 99 3.18 3.85 2.38
N TYR A 100 2.35 4.65 1.72
CA TYR A 100 2.19 6.07 2.06
C TYR A 100 1.65 6.25 3.50
N ARG A 101 0.80 5.33 3.96
CA ARG A 101 0.19 5.42 5.29
C ARG A 101 0.99 4.74 6.40
N SER A 102 1.92 3.84 6.09
CA SER A 102 2.68 3.09 7.11
C SER A 102 3.59 3.98 7.96
N HIS A 103 4.20 5.00 7.35
CA HIS A 103 5.11 5.92 8.03
C HIS A 103 4.43 7.28 8.22
N ARG A 104 3.85 7.54 9.41
CA ARG A 104 3.14 8.80 9.69
C ARG A 104 4.07 10.02 9.66
N ASP A 105 5.31 9.86 10.12
CA ASP A 105 6.25 10.97 10.29
C ASP A 105 7.03 11.32 9.01
N MET A 106 7.01 10.43 8.01
CA MET A 106 7.74 10.59 6.75
C MET A 106 6.82 10.99 5.58
N ARG A 107 5.52 11.25 5.84
CA ARG A 107 4.57 11.62 4.78
C ARG A 107 4.92 12.98 4.19
N GLY A 108 4.99 13.05 2.86
CA GLY A 108 5.19 14.30 2.12
C GLY A 108 6.65 14.75 1.96
N GLY A 109 7.61 14.06 2.58
CA GLY A 109 9.04 14.34 2.38
C GLY A 109 9.55 13.84 1.02
N PRO A 110 10.58 14.47 0.43
CA PRO A 110 11.10 14.10 -0.90
C PRO A 110 11.62 12.67 -0.93
N PHE A 111 12.28 12.20 0.14
CA PHE A 111 12.75 10.82 0.24
C PHE A 111 11.61 9.79 0.11
N MET A 112 10.51 10.00 0.83
CA MET A 112 9.38 9.08 0.80
C MET A 112 8.65 9.16 -0.54
N THR A 113 8.34 10.36 -1.02
CA THR A 113 7.58 10.55 -2.27
C THR A 113 8.33 10.02 -3.50
N HIS A 114 9.63 10.31 -3.64
CA HIS A 114 10.41 9.83 -4.79
C HIS A 114 10.62 8.30 -4.72
N THR A 115 10.89 7.75 -3.53
CA THR A 115 11.03 6.30 -3.37
C THR A 115 9.72 5.58 -3.68
N LEU A 116 8.60 6.13 -3.22
CA LEU A 116 7.26 5.60 -3.52
C LEU A 116 6.97 5.66 -5.01
N SER A 117 7.33 6.75 -5.69
CA SER A 117 7.19 6.89 -7.14
C SER A 117 7.99 5.81 -7.88
N GLY A 118 9.22 5.53 -7.47
CA GLY A 118 10.03 4.49 -8.10
C GLY A 118 9.42 3.09 -7.92
N ILE A 119 8.84 2.80 -6.75
CA ILE A 119 8.11 1.55 -6.51
C ILE A 119 6.85 1.48 -7.38
N ASP A 120 6.09 2.57 -7.47
CA ASP A 120 4.86 2.64 -8.26
C ASP A 120 5.12 2.39 -9.75
N MET A 121 6.18 2.98 -10.32
CA MET A 121 6.63 2.70 -11.69
C MET A 121 6.90 1.21 -11.91
N ALA A 122 7.59 0.55 -10.97
CA ALA A 122 7.88 -0.88 -11.07
C ALA A 122 6.62 -1.75 -11.01
N LEU A 123 5.62 -1.35 -10.21
CA LEU A 123 4.32 -2.03 -10.15
C LEU A 123 3.54 -1.86 -11.46
N TRP A 124 3.53 -0.66 -12.04
CA TRP A 124 2.91 -0.41 -13.33
C TRP A 124 3.59 -1.17 -14.47
N ASP A 125 4.91 -1.26 -14.48
CA ASP A 125 5.66 -2.06 -15.46
C ASP A 125 5.30 -3.56 -15.36
N ILE A 126 5.16 -4.10 -14.14
CA ILE A 126 4.64 -5.46 -13.93
C ILE A 126 3.22 -5.60 -14.49
N ALA A 127 2.34 -4.64 -14.21
CA ALA A 127 0.99 -4.66 -14.73
C ALA A 127 0.99 -4.64 -16.27
N GLY A 128 1.68 -3.69 -16.93
CA GLY A 128 1.78 -3.66 -18.39
C GLY A 128 2.23 -5.00 -18.98
N LYS A 129 3.26 -5.61 -18.40
CA LYS A 129 3.78 -6.94 -18.80
C LYS A 129 2.79 -8.08 -18.60
N LEU A 130 2.02 -8.08 -17.51
CA LEU A 130 1.00 -9.10 -17.26
C LEU A 130 -0.17 -9.01 -18.23
N TRP A 131 -0.55 -7.78 -18.60
CA TRP A 131 -1.69 -7.52 -19.46
C TRP A 131 -1.31 -7.46 -20.95
N GLY A 132 -0.02 -7.50 -21.28
CA GLY A 132 0.49 -7.43 -22.65
C GLY A 132 0.26 -6.07 -23.31
N VAL A 133 0.18 -5.00 -22.52
CA VAL A 133 -0.07 -3.62 -22.98
C VAL A 133 1.10 -2.71 -22.62
N PRO A 134 1.43 -1.72 -23.48
CA PRO A 134 2.38 -0.68 -23.12
C PRO A 134 1.81 0.21 -22.00
N VAL A 135 2.71 0.76 -21.19
CA VAL A 135 2.44 1.72 -20.09
C VAL A 135 2.77 3.13 -20.56
#